data_AF-A0A1T1BS03-F1
#
_entry.id   AF-A0A1T1BS03-F1
#
_cell.length_a   1.000
_cell.length_b   1.000
_cell.length_c   1.000
_cell.angle_alpha   90.00
_cell.angle_beta   90.00
_cell.angle_gamma   90.00
#
_symmetry.space_group_name_H-M   'P 1'
#
loop_
_entity.id
_entity.type
_entity.pdbx_description
1 polymer ?
#
loop_
_entity_poly.entity_id
_entity_poly.type
_entity_poly.pdbx_seq_one_letter_code
_entity_poly.pdbx_strand_id
1 'polypeptide(L)'
;MCAIFDRQDIERIKIKNMNEELENQLYFLRNFVVEGFENYMIDKILVCENLKTKSVIFVYLKNYGKNWQKYFLDAGVGFWEDTETINYSDLGDIEDDENFIFKDYSNKFNIIDNEISKIFCEQNEKNSQIVIELKNRKKIILRCINSEVFDSECEIVYE
;
A
#
# COMPACT_ATOMS: atom_id res chain seq x y z
N MET A 1 -10.50 -12.18 -2.23
CA MET A 1 -10.18 -12.93 -1.00
C MET A 1 -8.76 -12.53 -0.63
N CYS A 2 -8.61 -11.60 0.32
CA CYS A 2 -7.29 -11.12 0.73
C CYS A 2 -6.80 -12.01 1.87
N ALA A 3 -5.64 -12.65 1.69
CA ALA A 3 -5.02 -13.47 2.73
C ALA A 3 -4.44 -12.52 3.78
N ILE A 4 -5.08 -12.46 4.95
CA ILE A 4 -4.54 -11.75 6.12
C ILE A 4 -3.50 -12.69 6.73
N PHE A 5 -2.23 -12.44 6.47
CA PHE A 5 -1.16 -13.04 7.27
C PHE A 5 -1.19 -12.36 8.64
N ASP A 6 -1.14 -13.15 9.70
CA ASP A 6 -0.84 -12.58 11.01
C ASP A 6 0.69 -12.48 11.21
N ARG A 7 1.10 -11.67 12.17
CA ARG A 7 2.52 -11.42 12.49
C ARG A 7 3.28 -12.70 12.88
N GLN A 8 2.58 -13.74 13.36
CA GLN A 8 3.18 -15.03 13.73
C GLN A 8 3.52 -15.88 12.51
N ASP A 9 2.74 -15.79 11.43
CA ASP A 9 3.05 -16.46 10.15
C ASP A 9 4.34 -15.90 9.54
N ILE A 10 4.54 -14.58 9.63
CA ILE A 10 5.78 -13.89 9.23
C ILE A 10 6.98 -14.30 10.10
N GLU A 11 6.79 -14.46 11.41
CA GLU A 11 7.87 -14.93 12.30
C GLU A 11 8.24 -16.40 12.05
N ARG A 12 7.28 -17.26 11.68
CA ARG A 12 7.56 -18.65 11.29
C ARG A 12 8.39 -18.74 10.00
N ILE A 13 8.16 -17.84 9.05
CA ILE A 13 8.97 -17.70 7.83
C ILE A 13 10.43 -17.36 8.16
N LYS A 14 10.67 -16.55 9.19
CA LYS A 14 12.04 -16.22 9.67
C LYS A 14 12.77 -17.42 10.29
N ILE A 15 12.08 -18.50 10.69
CA ILE A 15 12.65 -19.56 11.55
C ILE A 15 13.04 -20.87 10.81
N LYS A 16 12.28 -21.40 9.83
CA LYS A 16 12.72 -22.38 8.78
C LYS A 16 11.55 -23.04 8.00
N ASN A 17 11.85 -23.46 6.76
CA ASN A 17 11.10 -24.27 5.78
C ASN A 17 9.67 -23.79 5.44
N MET A 18 9.58 -22.88 4.46
CA MET A 18 8.36 -22.59 3.71
C MET A 18 7.82 -23.86 3.04
N ASN A 19 6.53 -24.12 3.18
CA ASN A 19 5.83 -25.10 2.35
C ASN A 19 5.24 -24.41 1.10
N GLU A 20 4.86 -25.21 0.11
CA GLU A 20 4.39 -24.72 -1.20
C GLU A 20 3.13 -23.83 -1.08
N GLU A 21 2.25 -24.08 -0.10
CA GLU A 21 1.07 -23.27 0.15
C GLU A 21 1.43 -21.86 0.67
N LEU A 22 2.34 -21.77 1.63
CA LEU A 22 2.83 -20.51 2.20
C LEU A 22 3.65 -19.74 1.16
N GLU A 23 4.44 -20.42 0.34
CA GLU A 23 5.17 -19.83 -0.77
C GLU A 23 4.23 -19.23 -1.82
N ASN A 24 3.16 -19.95 -2.18
CA ASN A 24 2.13 -19.45 -3.08
C ASN A 24 1.40 -18.23 -2.50
N GLN A 25 1.04 -18.25 -1.21
CA GLN A 25 0.40 -17.10 -0.56
C GLN A 25 1.33 -15.88 -0.49
N LEU A 26 2.60 -16.08 -0.14
CA LEU A 26 3.62 -15.02 -0.17
C LEU A 26 3.83 -14.48 -1.59
N TYR A 27 3.79 -15.35 -2.60
CA TYR A 27 3.88 -14.95 -4.00
C TYR A 27 2.76 -13.97 -4.37
N PHE A 28 1.51 -14.23 -3.95
CA PHE A 28 0.38 -13.32 -4.19
C PHE A 28 0.53 -11.96 -3.50
N LEU A 29 1.09 -11.93 -2.28
CA LEU A 29 1.35 -10.66 -1.59
C LEU A 29 2.51 -9.87 -2.20
N ARG A 30 3.47 -10.57 -2.81
CA ARG A 30 4.59 -9.94 -3.51
C ARG A 30 4.29 -9.57 -4.95
N ASN A 31 3.25 -10.17 -5.53
CA ASN A 31 2.87 -10.05 -6.93
C ASN A 31 1.35 -10.12 -7.07
N PHE A 32 0.68 -8.97 -6.92
CA PHE A 32 -0.75 -8.86 -7.21
C PHE A 32 -1.02 -7.79 -8.27
N VAL A 33 -2.16 -7.91 -8.93
CA VAL A 33 -2.74 -6.86 -9.77
C VAL A 33 -4.15 -6.61 -9.25
N VAL A 34 -4.52 -5.34 -9.07
CA VAL A 34 -5.87 -4.96 -8.66
C VAL A 34 -6.69 -4.68 -9.90
N GLU A 35 -7.68 -5.53 -10.15
CA GLU A 35 -8.59 -5.39 -11.30
C GLU A 35 -9.76 -4.44 -10.99
N GLY A 36 -10.30 -3.80 -12.02
CA GLY A 36 -11.52 -3.00 -11.92
C GLY A 36 -11.32 -1.56 -11.46
N PHE A 37 -10.06 -1.10 -11.45
CA PHE A 37 -9.66 0.29 -11.21
C PHE A 37 -9.13 0.98 -12.47
N GLU A 38 -8.99 0.24 -13.57
CA GLU A 38 -8.60 0.80 -14.85
C GLU A 38 -9.63 1.84 -15.28
N ASN A 39 -9.13 2.98 -15.77
CA ASN A 39 -9.93 4.12 -16.22
C ASN A 39 -10.64 4.91 -15.10
N TYR A 40 -10.44 4.56 -13.85
CA TYR A 40 -10.95 5.36 -12.74
C TYR A 40 -10.06 6.57 -12.49
N MET A 41 -10.71 7.71 -12.28
CA MET A 41 -10.05 8.97 -11.94
C MET A 41 -9.71 8.99 -10.45
N ILE A 42 -8.55 9.52 -10.10
CA ILE A 42 -8.15 9.74 -8.71
C ILE A 42 -8.87 10.99 -8.19
N ASP A 43 -9.56 10.84 -7.06
CA ASP A 43 -10.13 11.94 -6.28
C ASP A 43 -9.11 12.39 -5.22
N LYS A 44 -8.58 11.44 -4.44
CA LYS A 44 -7.73 11.75 -3.29
C LYS A 44 -6.72 10.66 -2.96
N ILE A 45 -5.58 11.06 -2.40
CA ILE A 45 -4.64 10.18 -1.72
C ILE A 45 -4.31 10.72 -0.33
N LEU A 46 -4.53 9.89 0.69
CA LEU A 46 -4.19 10.19 2.08
C LEU A 46 -3.09 9.24 2.54
N VAL A 47 -2.09 9.79 3.20
CA VAL A 47 -0.91 9.06 3.66
C VAL A 47 -0.87 9.15 5.18
N CYS A 48 -0.83 7.99 5.85
CA CYS A 48 -0.55 7.91 7.27
C CYS A 48 0.95 7.76 7.47
N GLU A 49 1.55 8.65 8.25
CA GLU A 49 2.98 8.67 8.53
C GLU A 49 3.26 8.58 10.03
N ASN A 50 4.36 7.92 10.38
CA ASN A 50 4.97 8.06 11.68
C ASN A 50 5.52 9.49 11.87
N LEU A 51 5.11 10.15 12.94
CA LEU A 51 5.52 11.51 13.27
C LEU A 51 7.03 11.66 13.45
N LYS A 52 7.69 10.65 14.03
CA LYS A 52 9.12 10.69 14.36
C LYS A 52 9.97 10.29 13.16
N THR A 53 9.67 9.14 12.54
CA THR A 53 10.52 8.59 11.47
C THR A 53 10.13 9.08 10.07
N LYS A 54 8.92 9.65 9.92
CA LYS A 54 8.29 9.98 8.62
C LYS A 54 8.04 8.76 7.73
N SER A 55 8.20 7.55 8.26
CA SER A 55 7.83 6.33 7.55
C SER A 55 6.34 6.33 7.25
N VAL A 56 5.99 6.01 6.02
CA VAL A 56 4.60 5.75 5.62
C VAL A 56 4.17 4.42 6.25
N ILE A 57 3.01 4.40 6.90
CA ILE A 57 2.44 3.20 7.52
C ILE A 57 1.41 2.57 6.57
N PHE A 58 0.50 3.38 6.03
CA PHE A 58 -0.42 2.96 4.98
C PHE A 58 -0.86 4.17 4.14
N VAL A 59 -1.37 3.85 2.95
CA VAL A 59 -1.85 4.79 1.95
C VAL A 59 -3.29 4.48 1.64
N TYR A 60 -4.16 5.49 1.72
CA TYR A 60 -5.53 5.42 1.28
C TYR A 60 -5.69 6.11 -0.07
N LEU A 61 -6.24 5.40 -1.05
CA LEU A 61 -6.57 5.91 -2.37
C LEU A 61 -8.10 6.03 -2.50
N LYS A 62 -8.57 7.21 -2.90
CA LYS A 62 -9.95 7.43 -3.30
C LYS A 62 -10.02 7.66 -4.79
N ASN A 63 -10.91 6.90 -5.43
CA ASN A 63 -11.31 7.11 -6.80
C ASN A 63 -12.78 7.53 -6.89
N TYR A 64 -13.11 8.29 -7.92
CA TYR A 64 -14.49 8.66 -8.18
C TYR A 64 -15.35 7.42 -8.43
N GLY A 65 -16.47 7.27 -7.70
CA GLY A 65 -17.38 6.14 -7.88
C GLY A 65 -16.89 4.78 -7.32
N LYS A 66 -15.78 4.75 -6.59
CA LYS A 66 -15.28 3.55 -5.89
C LYS A 66 -15.19 3.79 -4.39
N ASN A 67 -15.16 2.71 -3.61
CA ASN A 67 -14.77 2.77 -2.21
C ASN A 67 -13.31 3.17 -2.08
N TRP A 68 -12.92 3.63 -0.89
CA TRP A 68 -11.51 3.85 -0.60
C TRP A 68 -10.75 2.52 -0.62
N GLN A 69 -9.49 2.58 -0.99
CA GLN A 69 -8.59 1.44 -1.04
C GLN A 69 -7.44 1.70 -0.09
N LYS A 70 -7.07 0.72 0.74
CA LYS A 70 -5.93 0.80 1.66
C LYS A 70 -4.78 -0.04 1.12
N TYR A 71 -3.57 0.52 1.12
CA TYR A 71 -2.34 -0.14 0.72
C TYR A 71 -1.28 0.02 1.79
N PHE A 72 -0.51 -1.04 2.06
CA PHE A 72 0.64 -0.99 2.98
C PHE A 72 1.65 -2.08 2.68
N LEU A 73 2.85 -1.91 3.23
CA LEU A 73 3.91 -2.89 3.19
C LEU A 73 4.20 -3.33 4.64
N ASP A 74 4.32 -4.63 4.86
CA ASP A 74 4.77 -5.19 6.13
C ASP A 74 5.59 -6.44 5.81
N ALA A 75 6.69 -6.66 6.53
CA ALA A 75 7.53 -7.83 6.37
C ALA A 75 7.91 -8.11 4.90
N GLY A 76 8.28 -7.05 4.18
CA GLY A 76 8.72 -7.11 2.79
C GLY A 76 7.70 -7.62 1.79
N VAL A 77 6.40 -7.56 2.10
CA VAL A 77 5.31 -7.90 1.19
C VAL A 77 4.25 -6.79 1.15
N GLY A 78 3.48 -6.73 0.07
CA GLY A 78 2.44 -5.72 -0.11
C GLY A 78 1.05 -6.24 0.18
N PHE A 79 0.21 -5.37 0.72
CA PHE A 79 -1.18 -5.64 1.05
C PHE A 79 -2.11 -4.62 0.40
N TRP A 80 -3.30 -5.09 0.04
CA TRP A 80 -4.39 -4.27 -0.49
C TRP A 80 -5.70 -4.68 0.16
N GLU A 81 -6.48 -3.70 0.62
CA GLU A 81 -7.80 -3.90 1.19
C GLU A 81 -8.81 -2.93 0.55
N ASP A 82 -9.96 -3.46 0.14
CA ASP A 82 -11.13 -2.64 -0.19
C ASP A 82 -11.88 -2.30 1.10
N THR A 83 -12.05 -1.02 1.38
CA THR A 83 -12.52 -0.54 2.68
C THR A 83 -14.01 -0.22 2.64
N GLU A 84 -14.83 -1.13 2.12
CA GLU A 84 -16.29 -0.92 1.97
C GLU A 84 -16.99 -0.56 3.30
N THR A 85 -16.41 -0.99 4.42
CA THR A 85 -16.99 -0.86 5.77
C THR A 85 -16.48 0.35 6.56
N ILE A 86 -15.47 1.06 6.07
CA ILE A 86 -14.89 2.20 6.80
C ILE A 86 -15.70 3.46 6.50
N ASN A 87 -16.19 4.13 7.55
CA ASN A 87 -16.75 5.46 7.45
C ASN A 87 -15.64 6.51 7.61
N TYR A 88 -15.40 7.29 6.56
CA TYR A 88 -14.24 8.17 6.45
C TYR A 88 -14.40 9.53 7.14
N SER A 89 -15.59 9.85 7.66
CA SER A 89 -15.75 10.96 8.62
C SER A 89 -14.92 10.76 9.88
N ASP A 90 -14.55 9.50 10.16
CA ASP A 90 -13.91 9.07 11.39
C ASP A 90 -12.41 8.80 11.17
N LEU A 91 -11.84 9.10 9.99
CA LEU A 91 -10.42 8.88 9.69
C LEU A 91 -9.45 9.49 10.71
N GLY A 92 -9.84 10.63 11.31
CA GLY A 92 -9.07 11.26 12.39
C GLY A 92 -9.05 10.45 13.69
N ASP A 93 -10.03 9.56 13.85
CA ASP A 93 -10.25 8.67 15.01
C ASP A 93 -9.93 7.19 14.69
N ILE A 94 -9.57 6.86 13.43
CA ILE A 94 -9.27 5.46 13.03
C ILE A 94 -7.99 4.95 13.71
N GLU A 95 -7.05 5.85 14.02
CA GLU A 95 -5.81 5.52 14.74
C GLU A 95 -5.56 6.59 15.82
N ASP A 96 -6.01 6.31 17.05
CA ASP A 96 -5.73 7.07 18.28
C ASP A 96 -4.25 7.01 18.73
N ASP A 97 -3.32 6.65 17.83
CA ASP A 97 -1.88 6.69 18.14
C ASP A 97 -1.35 8.11 17.92
N GLU A 98 -1.03 8.78 19.03
CA GLU A 98 -0.41 10.12 19.05
C GLU A 98 0.90 10.21 18.25
N ASN A 99 1.47 9.08 17.80
CA ASN A 99 2.66 9.02 16.96
C ASN A 99 2.35 9.00 15.45
N PHE A 100 1.09 8.99 15.02
CA PHE A 100 0.72 8.96 13.60
C PHE A 100 0.02 10.24 13.16
N ILE A 101 0.22 10.60 11.89
CA ILE A 101 -0.48 11.72 11.26
C ILE A 101 -0.95 11.38 9.86
N PHE A 102 -2.12 11.90 9.52
CA PHE A 102 -2.66 11.85 8.17
C PHE A 102 -2.30 13.11 7.39
N LYS A 103 -1.83 12.92 6.16
CA LYS A 103 -1.53 13.99 5.23
C LYS A 103 -2.18 13.73 3.87
N ASP A 104 -2.68 14.80 3.28
CA ASP A 104 -3.19 14.79 1.90
C ASP A 104 -2.06 15.07 0.92
N TYR A 105 -1.77 14.09 0.06
CA TYR A 105 -0.69 14.15 -0.92
C TYR A 105 -1.21 14.47 -2.35
N SER A 106 -2.53 14.61 -2.52
CA SER A 106 -3.18 14.73 -3.83
C SER A 106 -2.69 15.96 -4.61
N ASN A 107 -2.62 17.11 -3.92
CA ASN A 107 -2.12 18.36 -4.49
C ASN A 107 -0.59 18.34 -4.65
N LYS A 108 0.13 17.77 -3.67
CA LYS A 108 1.60 17.65 -3.72
C LYS A 108 2.06 16.90 -4.96
N PHE A 109 1.34 15.84 -5.33
CA PHE A 109 1.64 15.04 -6.52
C PHE A 109 0.90 15.52 -7.79
N ASN A 110 -0.03 16.46 -7.67
CA ASN A 110 -0.88 16.92 -8.77
C ASN A 110 -1.54 15.75 -9.52
N ILE A 111 -2.21 14.88 -8.75
CA ILE A 111 -2.81 13.63 -9.24
C ILE A 111 -4.33 13.63 -9.28
N ILE A 112 -4.98 14.68 -8.77
CA ILE A 112 -6.44 14.82 -8.86
C ILE A 112 -6.85 14.79 -10.33
N ASP A 113 -7.91 14.04 -10.64
CA ASP A 113 -8.43 13.80 -11.98
C ASP A 113 -7.45 13.10 -12.93
N ASN A 114 -6.33 12.56 -12.44
CA ASN A 114 -5.53 11.65 -13.25
C ASN A 114 -6.19 10.27 -13.30
N GLU A 115 -6.13 9.66 -14.48
CA GLU A 115 -6.73 8.36 -14.74
C GLU A 115 -5.75 7.22 -14.44
N ILE A 116 -6.22 6.21 -13.71
CA ILE A 116 -5.45 4.99 -13.43
C ILE A 116 -5.35 4.13 -14.69
N SER A 117 -4.13 3.73 -15.00
CA SER A 117 -3.83 2.69 -15.98
C SER A 117 -3.82 1.31 -15.33
N LYS A 118 -3.12 1.16 -14.19
CA LYS A 118 -2.96 -0.13 -13.50
C LYS A 118 -2.55 0.08 -12.05
N ILE A 119 -2.97 -0.83 -11.16
CA ILE A 119 -2.44 -0.94 -9.79
C ILE A 119 -1.89 -2.35 -9.60
N PHE A 120 -0.66 -2.46 -9.11
CA PHE A 120 -0.02 -3.75 -8.91
C PHE A 120 1.05 -3.71 -7.81
N CYS A 121 1.39 -4.87 -7.30
CA CYS A 121 2.54 -5.10 -6.42
C CYS A 121 3.57 -5.94 -7.17
N GLU A 122 4.84 -5.62 -6.98
CA GLU A 122 5.95 -6.40 -7.51
C GLU A 122 7.11 -6.45 -6.50
N GLN A 123 7.99 -7.43 -6.68
CA GLN A 123 9.20 -7.53 -5.88
C GLN A 123 10.17 -6.39 -6.20
N ASN A 124 10.73 -5.79 -5.14
CA ASN A 124 11.83 -4.83 -5.20
C ASN A 124 12.92 -5.28 -4.22
N GLU A 125 13.95 -5.95 -4.76
CA GLU A 125 15.02 -6.60 -4.01
C GLU A 125 14.50 -7.58 -2.94
N LYS A 126 14.72 -7.30 -1.65
CA LYS A 126 14.26 -8.15 -0.54
C LYS A 126 12.87 -7.76 -0.02
N ASN A 127 12.25 -6.73 -0.60
CA ASN A 127 10.92 -6.26 -0.25
C ASN A 127 9.99 -6.27 -1.48
N SER A 128 8.83 -5.64 -1.32
CA SER A 128 7.88 -5.34 -2.38
C SER A 128 7.73 -3.83 -2.57
N GLN A 129 7.16 -3.45 -3.70
CA GLN A 129 6.62 -2.11 -3.92
C GLN A 129 5.23 -2.21 -4.52
N ILE A 130 4.35 -1.30 -4.11
CA ILE A 130 3.01 -1.15 -4.69
C ILE A 130 3.05 0.06 -5.63
N VAL A 131 2.63 -0.16 -6.87
CA VAL A 131 2.69 0.82 -7.96
C VAL A 131 1.27 1.14 -8.43
N ILE A 132 0.92 2.42 -8.41
CA ILE A 132 -0.27 2.97 -9.07
C ILE A 132 0.23 3.70 -10.33
N GLU A 133 0.08 3.06 -11.47
CA GLU A 133 0.45 3.62 -12.77
C GLU A 133 -0.71 4.43 -13.35
N LEU A 134 -0.42 5.66 -13.75
CA LEU A 134 -1.37 6.59 -14.35
C LEU A 134 -1.25 6.56 -15.88
N LYS A 135 -2.33 6.89 -16.60
CA LYS A 135 -2.31 6.92 -18.08
C LYS A 135 -1.32 7.91 -18.69
N ASN A 136 -0.93 8.93 -17.93
CA ASN A 136 0.13 9.86 -18.34
C ASN A 136 1.56 9.29 -18.13
N ARG A 137 1.68 7.99 -17.84
CA ARG A 137 2.92 7.23 -17.58
C ARG A 137 3.64 7.57 -16.28
N LYS A 138 3.08 8.48 -15.49
CA LYS A 138 3.59 8.75 -14.13
C LYS A 138 3.11 7.68 -13.17
N LYS A 139 3.85 7.50 -12.08
CA LYS A 139 3.61 6.45 -11.10
C LYS A 139 3.60 7.04 -9.70
N ILE A 140 2.67 6.57 -8.88
CA ILE A 140 2.71 6.73 -7.44
C ILE A 140 3.19 5.39 -6.88
N ILE A 141 4.29 5.40 -6.12
CA ILE A 141 4.94 4.18 -5.66
C ILE A 141 5.06 4.22 -4.14
N LEU A 142 4.51 3.20 -3.48
CA LEU A 142 4.76 2.89 -2.08
C LEU A 142 5.85 1.82 -2.02
N ARG A 143 6.99 2.13 -1.40
CA ARG A 143 8.16 1.23 -1.32
C ARG A 143 8.90 1.37 0.00
N CYS A 144 9.71 0.37 0.34
CA CYS A 144 10.71 0.50 1.39
C CYS A 144 11.81 1.50 0.99
N ILE A 145 12.24 2.35 1.92
CA ILE A 145 13.35 3.30 1.74
C ILE A 145 14.65 2.54 1.43
N ASN A 146 14.88 1.42 2.10
CA ASN A 146 15.98 0.50 1.78
C ASN A 146 15.43 -0.86 1.36
N SER A 147 15.34 -1.09 0.06
CA SER A 147 14.80 -2.33 -0.52
C SER A 147 15.65 -3.57 -0.22
N GLU A 148 16.93 -3.42 0.12
CA GLU A 148 17.81 -4.54 0.51
C GLU A 148 17.64 -4.98 1.97
N VAL A 149 17.01 -4.15 2.81
CA VAL A 149 16.73 -4.44 4.21
C VAL A 149 15.28 -4.87 4.32
N PHE A 150 15.06 -6.15 4.60
CA PHE A 150 13.73 -6.69 4.83
C PHE A 150 13.03 -5.89 5.93
N ASP A 151 11.79 -5.46 5.67
CA ASP A 151 10.97 -4.72 6.64
C ASP A 151 11.55 -3.34 7.01
N SER A 152 12.21 -2.69 6.05
CA SER A 152 12.65 -1.30 6.17
C SER A 152 11.45 -0.35 6.23
N GLU A 153 11.67 0.83 6.84
CA GLU A 153 10.72 1.95 6.78
C GLU A 153 10.30 2.25 5.34
N CYS A 154 9.08 2.75 5.18
CA CYS A 154 8.46 2.94 3.87
C CYS A 154 8.33 4.42 3.51
N GLU A 155 8.30 4.70 2.22
CA GLU A 155 8.05 6.00 1.64
C GLU A 155 7.03 5.92 0.50
N ILE A 156 6.40 7.05 0.19
CA ILE A 156 5.59 7.22 -1.01
C ILE A 156 6.22 8.27 -1.92
N VAL A 157 6.45 7.89 -3.17
CA VAL A 157 7.08 8.74 -4.19
C VAL A 157 6.20 8.89 -5.42
N TYR A 158 6.46 9.95 -6.18
CA TYR A 158 5.77 10.25 -7.44
C TYR A 158 6.81 10.49 -8.54
N GLU A 159 6.79 9.65 -9.57
CA GLU A 159 7.81 9.57 -10.63
C GLU A 159 7.18 9.65 -12.03
#